data_AF-A0A3D2WEW4-F1
#
_entry.id   AF-A0A3D2WEW4-F1
#
_cell.length_a   1.000
_cell.length_b   1.000
_cell.length_c   1.000
_cell.angle_alpha   90.00
_cell.angle_beta   90.00
_cell.angle_gamma   90.00
#
_symmetry.space_group_name_H-M   'P 1'
#
loop_
_entity.id
_entity.type
_entity.pdbx_description
1 polymer ?
#
loop_
_entity_poly.entity_id
_entity_poly.type
_entity_poly.pdbx_seq_one_letter_code
_entity_poly.pdbx_strand_id
1 'polypeptide(L)'
;YLRFDSEEHPIGIQIFGADPGMMADAAAFVSETYGPDFIDINFGCPVKKVVKRNGGSGCLRDLTLVTSIIRAVDEATRLPTTVKIRSGFNEGSRDPVGIALTCQEAGARVLCIHPRTRAEMYKGKARWSEIGAVVEALAIPVLGNGDITCAEDAYRMRHETGCAGIMIARGSHGDPWIFRETRAVLDGSPSPPKPDVKERLSICLEHAENAIAFGGDPQRAIIDFRKHLGWYTKGLPDGRELRTKLFQTTSLSEVKALLEDYLQVYEPADS
;
A
#
# COMPACT_ATOMS: atom_id res chain seq x y z
N TYR A 1 13.15 11.32 8.69
CA TYR A 1 12.75 10.81 7.38
C TYR A 1 11.90 9.54 7.44
N LEU A 2 11.60 8.98 8.63
CA LEU A 2 10.66 7.86 8.81
C LEU A 2 9.80 8.09 10.07
N ARG A 3 9.27 9.31 10.25
CA ARG A 3 8.44 9.65 11.42
C ARG A 3 7.04 9.08 11.22
N PHE A 4 6.45 8.60 12.29
CA PHE A 4 5.05 8.17 12.40
C PHE A 4 4.57 8.44 13.82
N ASP A 5 3.27 8.58 14.00
CA ASP A 5 2.63 8.83 15.29
C ASP A 5 2.21 7.53 15.98
N SER A 6 1.99 7.59 17.29
CA SER A 6 1.64 6.40 18.08
C SER A 6 0.30 5.76 17.65
N GLU A 7 -0.58 6.54 17.03
CA GLU A 7 -1.88 6.07 16.52
C GLU A 7 -1.73 5.24 15.24
N GLU A 8 -0.59 5.29 14.56
CA GLU A 8 -0.33 4.52 13.35
C GLU A 8 0.07 3.06 13.66
N HIS A 9 0.33 2.73 14.94
CA HIS A 9 0.61 1.35 15.33
C HIS A 9 -0.64 0.45 15.18
N PRO A 10 -0.50 -0.78 14.66
CA PRO A 10 0.75 -1.38 14.19
C PRO A 10 1.21 -0.85 12.82
N ILE A 11 2.48 -0.45 12.72
CA ILE A 11 3.13 0.06 11.51
C ILE A 11 4.41 -0.73 11.18
N GLY A 12 4.60 -0.99 9.89
CA GLY A 12 5.84 -1.58 9.38
C GLY A 12 6.62 -0.60 8.53
N ILE A 13 7.94 -0.63 8.65
CA ILE A 13 8.83 0.09 7.73
C ILE A 13 9.35 -0.87 6.67
N GLN A 14 9.08 -0.54 5.42
CA GLN A 14 9.54 -1.32 4.27
C GLN A 14 10.89 -0.83 3.77
N ILE A 15 11.88 -1.72 3.70
CA ILE A 15 13.21 -1.48 3.14
C ILE A 15 13.40 -2.21 1.81
N PHE A 16 14.34 -1.74 0.99
CA PHE A 16 14.66 -2.35 -0.29
C PHE A 16 16.14 -2.21 -0.63
N GLY A 17 16.70 -3.22 -1.27
CA GLY A 17 18.12 -3.27 -1.61
C GLY A 17 18.47 -4.62 -2.23
N ALA A 18 19.72 -4.75 -2.65
CA ALA A 18 20.26 -5.98 -3.25
C ALA A 18 21.60 -6.39 -2.60
N ASP A 19 22.03 -5.68 -1.56
CA ASP A 19 23.22 -6.01 -0.78
C ASP A 19 22.77 -6.45 0.62
N PRO A 20 23.02 -7.70 1.04
CA PRO A 20 22.57 -8.20 2.34
C PRO A 20 23.10 -7.41 3.53
N GLY A 21 24.36 -6.96 3.49
CA GLY A 21 24.98 -6.19 4.57
C GLY A 21 24.32 -4.83 4.74
N MET A 22 24.12 -4.09 3.66
CA MET A 22 23.41 -2.80 3.69
C MET A 22 21.95 -2.96 4.12
N MET A 23 21.30 -4.07 3.76
CA MET A 23 19.93 -4.35 4.19
C MET A 23 19.87 -4.64 5.70
N ALA A 24 20.84 -5.38 6.24
CA ALA A 24 21.00 -5.62 7.68
C ALA A 24 21.24 -4.30 8.44
N ASP A 25 22.18 -3.47 7.98
CA ASP A 25 22.47 -2.16 8.58
C ASP A 25 21.23 -1.26 8.58
N ALA A 26 20.49 -1.25 7.46
CA ALA A 26 19.24 -0.50 7.36
C ALA A 26 18.16 -1.01 8.32
N ALA A 27 18.01 -2.33 8.45
CA ALA A 27 17.03 -2.94 9.35
C ALA A 27 17.36 -2.64 10.83
N ALA A 28 18.62 -2.79 11.23
CA ALA A 28 19.09 -2.46 12.58
C ALA A 28 18.86 -0.98 12.88
N PHE A 29 19.30 -0.09 11.99
CA PHE A 29 19.10 1.35 12.14
C PHE A 29 17.62 1.72 12.27
N VAL A 30 16.76 1.16 11.42
CA VAL A 30 15.31 1.42 11.46
C VAL A 30 14.71 0.96 12.79
N SER A 31 15.07 -0.25 13.21
CA SER A 31 14.55 -0.87 14.44
C SER A 31 14.95 -0.07 15.69
N GLU A 32 16.22 0.31 15.78
CA GLU A 32 16.77 1.04 16.94
C GLU A 32 16.33 2.49 16.99
N THR A 33 16.19 3.15 15.83
CA THR A 33 15.96 4.60 15.76
C THR A 33 14.47 4.94 15.75
N TYR A 34 13.64 4.13 15.08
CA TYR A 34 12.22 4.45 14.87
C TYR A 34 11.28 3.48 15.57
N GLY A 35 11.69 2.24 15.84
CA GLY A 35 10.87 1.26 16.56
C GLY A 35 9.51 0.94 15.93
N PRO A 36 9.43 0.56 14.64
CA PRO A 36 8.18 0.04 14.06
C PRO A 36 7.83 -1.33 14.67
N ASP A 37 6.65 -1.87 14.36
CA ASP A 37 6.23 -3.19 14.84
C ASP A 37 6.83 -4.35 14.02
N PHE A 38 7.26 -4.07 12.79
CA PHE A 38 7.90 -5.04 11.90
C PHE A 38 8.77 -4.36 10.82
N ILE A 39 9.70 -5.14 10.27
CA ILE A 39 10.51 -4.74 9.10
C ILE A 39 10.03 -5.52 7.89
N ASP A 40 9.62 -4.82 6.83
CA ASP A 40 9.19 -5.46 5.57
C ASP A 40 10.26 -5.35 4.49
N ILE A 41 10.52 -6.43 3.76
CA ILE A 41 11.47 -6.42 2.64
C ILE A 41 10.70 -6.37 1.32
N ASN A 42 10.98 -5.34 0.53
CA ASN A 42 10.37 -5.21 -0.79
C ASN A 42 11.07 -6.09 -1.83
N PHE A 43 10.39 -7.14 -2.27
CA PHE A 43 10.72 -7.94 -3.45
C PHE A 43 9.68 -7.77 -4.58
N GLY A 44 8.85 -6.72 -4.52
CA GLY A 44 7.71 -6.54 -5.41
C GLY A 44 7.79 -5.35 -6.38
N CYS A 45 8.61 -4.33 -6.08
CA CYS A 45 8.63 -3.09 -6.85
C CYS A 45 9.16 -3.33 -8.28
N PRO A 46 8.38 -3.00 -9.35
CA PRO A 46 8.79 -3.27 -10.73
C PRO A 46 9.50 -2.07 -11.41
N VAL A 47 9.61 -0.94 -10.70
CA VAL A 47 10.12 0.34 -11.22
C VAL A 47 11.57 0.20 -11.70
N LYS A 48 11.84 0.67 -12.93
CA LYS A 48 13.13 0.51 -13.62
C LYS A 48 14.34 0.94 -12.77
N LYS A 49 14.25 2.06 -12.05
CA LYS A 49 15.36 2.59 -11.23
C LYS A 49 15.75 1.62 -10.10
N VAL A 50 14.76 0.98 -9.47
CA VAL A 50 14.95 0.01 -8.39
C VAL A 50 15.51 -1.31 -8.97
N VAL A 51 14.84 -1.84 -9.99
CA VAL A 51 15.21 -3.11 -10.63
C VAL A 51 16.61 -3.08 -11.27
N LYS A 52 17.04 -1.93 -11.81
CA LYS A 52 18.39 -1.77 -12.40
C LYS A 52 19.53 -1.97 -11.38
N ARG A 53 19.26 -1.75 -10.09
CA ARG A 53 20.22 -2.00 -8.99
C ARG A 53 19.95 -3.35 -8.31
N ASN A 54 19.27 -4.25 -9.01
CA ASN A 54 18.77 -5.53 -8.52
C ASN A 54 17.82 -5.47 -7.32
N GLY A 55 17.42 -4.31 -6.81
CA GLY A 55 16.43 -4.22 -5.73
C GLY A 55 14.99 -4.51 -6.16
N GLY A 56 14.09 -4.62 -5.19
CA GLY A 56 12.68 -4.86 -5.44
C GLY A 56 12.45 -6.21 -6.12
N SER A 57 11.57 -6.23 -7.11
CA SER A 57 11.36 -7.45 -7.91
C SER A 57 12.56 -7.84 -8.78
N GLY A 58 13.62 -7.02 -8.82
CA GLY A 58 14.90 -7.38 -9.43
C GLY A 58 15.57 -8.57 -8.76
N CYS A 59 15.38 -8.75 -7.44
CA CYS A 59 15.92 -9.86 -6.65
C CYS A 59 15.31 -11.20 -7.06
N LEU A 60 14.08 -11.23 -7.58
CA LEU A 60 13.37 -12.46 -7.97
C LEU A 60 13.99 -13.18 -9.18
N ARG A 61 15.15 -12.72 -9.67
CA ARG A 61 15.97 -13.42 -10.67
C ARG A 61 16.99 -14.35 -10.02
N ASP A 62 17.24 -14.19 -8.72
CA ASP A 62 18.22 -14.96 -7.94
C ASP A 62 17.67 -15.21 -6.53
N LEU A 63 17.18 -16.43 -6.29
CA LEU A 63 16.62 -16.83 -4.99
C LEU A 63 17.69 -17.02 -3.90
N THR A 64 18.95 -17.22 -4.30
CA THR A 64 20.08 -17.23 -3.36
C THR A 64 20.26 -15.84 -2.74
N LEU A 65 20.12 -14.80 -3.56
CA LEU A 65 20.16 -13.41 -3.10
C LEU A 65 18.95 -13.08 -2.20
N VAL A 66 17.74 -13.53 -2.56
CA VAL A 66 16.55 -13.36 -1.71
C VAL A 66 16.80 -13.97 -0.32
N THR A 67 17.34 -15.19 -0.29
CA THR A 67 17.66 -15.91 0.95
C THR A 67 18.69 -15.15 1.79
N SER A 68 19.77 -14.68 1.19
CA SER A 68 20.83 -13.97 1.92
C SER A 68 20.35 -12.62 2.48
N ILE A 69 19.51 -11.89 1.74
CA ILE A 69 18.91 -10.64 2.22
C ILE A 69 18.00 -10.89 3.42
N ILE A 70 17.08 -11.86 3.33
CA ILE A 70 16.13 -12.13 4.42
C ILE A 70 16.87 -12.55 5.68
N ARG A 71 17.84 -13.46 5.59
CA ARG A 71 18.64 -13.91 6.73
C ARG A 71 19.39 -12.74 7.38
N ALA A 72 20.07 -11.92 6.57
CA ALA A 72 20.83 -10.79 7.08
C ALA A 72 19.92 -9.77 7.81
N VAL A 73 18.70 -9.54 7.31
CA VAL A 73 17.72 -8.66 7.96
C VAL A 73 17.17 -9.29 9.25
N ASP A 74 16.78 -10.57 9.22
CA ASP A 74 16.21 -11.28 10.38
C ASP A 74 17.22 -11.42 11.52
N GLU A 75 18.52 -11.54 11.21
CA GLU A 75 19.60 -11.57 12.18
C GLU A 75 19.91 -10.18 12.78
N ALA A 76 19.63 -9.11 12.04
CA ALA A 76 19.99 -7.74 12.42
C ALA A 76 18.92 -7.01 13.26
N THR A 77 17.72 -7.60 13.43
CA THR A 77 16.64 -7.01 14.21
C THR A 77 15.91 -8.06 15.04
N ARG A 78 15.28 -7.61 16.13
CA ARG A 78 14.36 -8.45 16.92
C ARG A 78 12.91 -8.32 16.49
N LEU A 79 12.61 -7.37 15.60
CA LEU A 79 11.28 -7.19 15.05
C LEU A 79 10.98 -8.32 14.06
N PRO A 80 9.71 -8.74 13.89
CA PRO A 80 9.35 -9.70 12.86
C PRO A 80 9.75 -9.20 11.47
N THR A 81 10.49 -10.04 10.73
CA THR A 81 10.80 -9.78 9.33
C THR A 81 9.66 -10.26 8.45
N THR A 82 9.07 -9.37 7.66
CA THR A 82 8.04 -9.70 6.66
C THR A 82 8.56 -9.45 5.26
N VAL A 83 7.91 -10.05 4.25
CA VAL A 83 8.30 -9.85 2.86
C VAL A 83 7.10 -9.55 1.98
N LYS A 84 7.30 -8.69 0.98
CA LYS A 84 6.32 -8.46 -0.08
C LYS A 84 6.87 -8.86 -1.45
N ILE A 85 6.27 -9.89 -2.04
CA ILE A 85 6.71 -10.48 -3.31
C ILE A 85 5.73 -10.23 -4.47
N ARG A 86 6.19 -10.62 -5.65
CA ARG A 86 5.42 -10.83 -6.88
C ARG A 86 5.51 -12.29 -7.30
N SER A 87 4.73 -12.73 -8.29
CA SER A 87 4.76 -14.12 -8.78
C SER A 87 6.07 -14.54 -9.45
N GLY A 88 7.00 -13.62 -9.67
CA GLY A 88 8.24 -13.84 -10.41
C GLY A 88 8.67 -12.59 -11.19
N PHE A 89 9.78 -12.69 -11.91
CA PHE A 89 10.29 -11.58 -12.72
C PHE A 89 9.54 -11.44 -14.05
N ASN A 90 9.24 -12.54 -14.71
CA ASN A 90 8.45 -12.62 -15.94
C ASN A 90 7.70 -13.95 -15.97
N GLU A 91 6.99 -14.25 -17.06
CA GLU A 91 6.20 -15.48 -17.16
C GLU A 91 7.06 -16.75 -17.13
N GLY A 92 8.25 -16.72 -17.72
CA GLY A 92 9.17 -17.88 -17.73
C GLY A 92 9.81 -18.17 -16.36
N SER A 93 9.82 -17.18 -15.46
CA SER A 93 10.23 -17.36 -14.06
C SER A 93 9.09 -17.17 -13.07
N ARG A 94 7.85 -17.38 -13.51
CA ARG A 94 6.66 -17.33 -12.65
C ARG A 94 6.62 -18.59 -11.80
N ASP A 95 6.95 -18.46 -10.52
CA ASP A 95 6.88 -19.52 -9.52
C ASP A 95 6.57 -18.91 -8.13
N PRO A 96 5.33 -18.46 -7.89
CA PRO A 96 4.98 -17.80 -6.64
C PRO A 96 5.18 -18.71 -5.42
N VAL A 97 4.96 -20.03 -5.56
CA VAL A 97 5.08 -21.00 -4.46
C VAL A 97 6.55 -21.24 -4.10
N GLY A 98 7.42 -21.51 -5.09
CA GLY A 98 8.85 -21.70 -4.83
C GLY A 98 9.53 -20.45 -4.25
N ILE A 99 9.17 -19.26 -4.76
CA ILE A 99 9.63 -17.97 -4.20
C ILE A 99 9.17 -17.82 -2.74
N ALA A 100 7.91 -18.14 -2.45
CA ALA A 100 7.34 -18.00 -1.12
C ALA A 100 7.97 -18.96 -0.10
N LEU A 101 8.16 -20.23 -0.48
CA LEU A 101 8.85 -21.23 0.35
C LEU A 101 10.28 -20.79 0.66
N THR A 102 11.00 -20.30 -0.34
CA THR A 102 12.36 -19.73 -0.15
C THR A 102 12.33 -18.62 0.91
N CYS A 103 11.35 -17.71 0.84
CA CYS A 103 11.27 -16.62 1.80
C CYS A 103 10.99 -17.12 3.22
N GLN A 104 10.09 -18.09 3.39
CA GLN A 104 9.78 -18.70 4.68
C GLN A 104 11.00 -19.40 5.27
N GLU A 105 11.69 -20.24 4.49
CA GLU A 105 12.90 -20.95 4.90
C GLU A 105 14.05 -20.00 5.27
N ALA A 106 14.08 -18.81 4.65
CA ALA A 106 15.07 -17.79 4.94
C ALA A 106 14.77 -16.99 6.22
N GLY A 107 13.57 -17.09 6.80
CA GLY A 107 13.22 -16.44 8.06
C GLY A 107 12.02 -15.50 8.02
N ALA A 108 11.36 -15.30 6.87
CA ALA A 108 10.16 -14.46 6.82
C ALA A 108 9.06 -14.99 7.76
N ARG A 109 8.39 -14.09 8.48
CA ARG A 109 7.33 -14.40 9.46
C ARG A 109 5.93 -14.16 8.92
N VAL A 110 5.79 -13.27 7.93
CA VAL A 110 4.55 -13.01 7.18
C VAL A 110 4.94 -12.70 5.74
N LEU A 111 4.15 -13.18 4.77
CA LEU A 111 4.38 -12.95 3.35
C LEU A 111 3.18 -12.27 2.69
N CYS A 112 3.40 -11.13 2.03
CA CYS A 112 2.42 -10.50 1.17
C CYS A 112 2.72 -10.79 -0.30
N ILE A 113 1.73 -11.24 -1.07
CA ILE A 113 1.90 -11.53 -2.51
C ILE A 113 0.98 -10.66 -3.36
N HIS A 114 1.58 -9.98 -4.35
CA HIS A 114 0.86 -9.48 -5.51
C HIS A 114 0.99 -10.53 -6.63
N PRO A 115 -0.07 -11.27 -7.03
CA PRO A 115 0.02 -12.34 -8.01
C PRO A 115 0.05 -11.83 -9.46
N ARG A 116 1.05 -11.00 -9.73
CA ARG A 116 1.52 -10.56 -11.04
C ARG A 116 3.03 -10.70 -11.04
N THR A 117 3.60 -11.05 -12.18
CA THR A 117 5.04 -10.94 -12.42
C THR A 117 5.47 -9.47 -12.46
N ARG A 118 6.78 -9.22 -12.35
CA ARG A 118 7.34 -7.88 -12.58
C ARG A 118 7.03 -7.37 -13.99
N ALA A 119 7.14 -8.22 -15.00
CA ALA A 119 6.95 -7.86 -16.42
C ALA A 119 5.51 -7.37 -16.73
N GLU A 120 4.51 -7.91 -16.04
CA GLU A 120 3.12 -7.48 -16.19
C GLU A 120 2.87 -6.06 -15.63
N MET A 121 3.75 -5.55 -14.75
CA MET A 121 3.56 -4.26 -14.07
C MET A 121 2.19 -4.20 -13.37
N TYR A 122 1.25 -3.44 -13.93
CA TYR A 122 -0.14 -3.31 -13.47
C TYR A 122 -1.16 -3.71 -14.55
N LYS A 123 -0.72 -4.36 -15.63
CA LYS A 123 -1.56 -4.82 -16.73
C LYS A 123 -2.21 -6.17 -16.39
N GLY A 124 -3.22 -6.56 -17.17
CA GLY A 124 -3.97 -7.80 -16.96
C GLY A 124 -4.72 -7.83 -15.62
N LYS A 125 -5.15 -9.02 -15.20
CA LYS A 125 -5.76 -9.26 -13.88
C LYS A 125 -4.77 -9.98 -12.97
N ALA A 126 -4.80 -9.66 -11.68
CA ALA A 126 -4.06 -10.39 -10.65
C ALA A 126 -4.58 -11.86 -10.61
N ARG A 127 -3.68 -12.85 -10.63
CA ARG A 127 -4.06 -14.27 -10.63
C ARG A 127 -4.28 -14.77 -9.20
N TRP A 128 -5.43 -14.47 -8.60
CA TRP A 128 -5.70 -14.77 -7.18
C TRP A 128 -5.56 -16.25 -6.80
N SER A 129 -5.72 -17.19 -7.74
CA SER A 129 -5.44 -18.61 -7.52
C SER A 129 -3.99 -18.87 -7.05
N GLU A 130 -3.04 -18.02 -7.43
CA GLU A 130 -1.66 -18.10 -6.94
C GLU A 130 -1.53 -17.75 -5.46
N ILE A 131 -2.39 -16.87 -4.95
CA ILE A 131 -2.45 -16.55 -3.52
C ILE A 131 -2.90 -17.80 -2.76
N GLY A 132 -3.96 -18.47 -3.24
CA GLY A 132 -4.44 -19.73 -2.65
C GLY A 132 -3.38 -20.82 -2.62
N ALA A 133 -2.67 -21.03 -3.74
CA ALA A 133 -1.57 -22.00 -3.80
C ALA A 133 -0.43 -21.66 -2.81
N VAL A 134 -0.12 -20.37 -2.60
CA VAL A 134 0.87 -19.94 -1.61
C VAL A 134 0.35 -20.12 -0.18
N VAL A 135 -0.93 -19.85 0.09
CA VAL A 135 -1.59 -20.11 1.38
C VAL A 135 -1.50 -21.59 1.75
N GLU A 136 -1.77 -22.49 0.80
CA GLU A 136 -1.70 -23.94 1.02
C GLU A 136 -0.26 -24.43 1.28
N ALA A 137 0.74 -23.78 0.70
CA ALA A 137 2.13 -24.21 0.79
C ALA A 137 2.88 -23.67 2.02
N LEU A 138 2.51 -22.51 2.55
CA LEU A 138 3.22 -21.87 3.66
C LEU A 138 2.64 -22.26 5.03
N ALA A 139 3.52 -22.33 6.03
CA ALA A 139 3.16 -22.42 7.44
C ALA A 139 2.98 -21.03 8.09
N ILE A 140 3.53 -19.98 7.46
CA ILE A 140 3.38 -18.59 7.92
C ILE A 140 2.16 -17.90 7.31
N PRO A 141 1.59 -16.85 7.95
CA PRO A 141 0.47 -16.10 7.40
C PRO A 141 0.78 -15.47 6.03
N VAL A 142 -0.18 -15.59 5.11
CA VAL A 142 -0.11 -14.99 3.76
C VAL A 142 -1.11 -13.85 3.64
N LEU A 143 -0.65 -12.68 3.20
CA LEU A 143 -1.48 -11.52 2.90
C LEU A 143 -1.73 -11.41 1.39
N GLY A 144 -3.00 -11.45 0.99
CA GLY A 144 -3.41 -11.27 -0.39
C GLY A 144 -3.35 -9.81 -0.84
N ASN A 145 -2.87 -9.54 -2.05
CA ASN A 145 -2.83 -8.20 -2.62
C ASN A 145 -3.13 -8.21 -4.12
N GLY A 146 -3.78 -7.17 -4.60
CA GLY A 146 -3.93 -6.90 -6.03
C GLY A 146 -5.38 -6.88 -6.47
N ASP A 147 -5.76 -5.79 -7.14
CA ASP A 147 -7.09 -5.56 -7.72
C ASP A 147 -8.25 -5.55 -6.71
N ILE A 148 -7.97 -5.16 -5.46
CA ILE A 148 -9.00 -4.80 -4.48
C ILE A 148 -9.40 -3.34 -4.66
N THR A 149 -10.65 -3.11 -5.05
CA THR A 149 -11.21 -1.77 -5.33
C THR A 149 -12.50 -1.46 -4.59
N CYS A 150 -13.10 -2.44 -3.93
CA CYS A 150 -14.23 -2.29 -3.02
C CYS A 150 -14.22 -3.38 -1.93
N ALA A 151 -15.14 -3.28 -0.96
CA ALA A 151 -15.27 -4.26 0.11
C ALA A 151 -15.63 -5.67 -0.40
N GLU A 152 -16.42 -5.76 -1.48
CA GLU A 152 -16.78 -7.05 -2.10
C GLU A 152 -15.57 -7.75 -2.70
N ASP A 153 -14.63 -7.01 -3.30
CA ASP A 153 -13.37 -7.57 -3.79
C ASP A 153 -12.56 -8.18 -2.63
N ALA A 154 -12.52 -7.50 -1.49
CA ALA A 154 -11.82 -7.99 -0.30
C ALA A 154 -12.50 -9.25 0.27
N TYR A 155 -13.83 -9.24 0.38
CA TYR A 155 -14.60 -10.42 0.78
C TYR A 155 -14.30 -11.62 -0.13
N ARG A 156 -14.35 -11.41 -1.44
CA ARG A 156 -14.02 -12.44 -2.44
C ARG A 156 -12.58 -12.92 -2.30
N MET A 157 -11.60 -12.03 -2.13
CA MET A 157 -10.21 -12.44 -1.95
C MET A 157 -10.03 -13.35 -0.73
N ARG A 158 -10.66 -13.01 0.40
CA ARG A 158 -10.60 -13.87 1.61
C ARG A 158 -11.18 -15.25 1.34
N HIS A 159 -12.34 -15.33 0.68
CA HIS A 159 -13.04 -16.59 0.43
C HIS A 159 -12.40 -17.44 -0.66
N GLU A 160 -11.94 -16.84 -1.75
CA GLU A 160 -11.36 -17.54 -2.90
C GLU A 160 -9.94 -18.06 -2.61
N THR A 161 -9.21 -17.42 -1.69
CA THR A 161 -7.77 -17.71 -1.49
C THR A 161 -7.41 -18.21 -0.10
N GLY A 162 -8.27 -18.01 0.91
CA GLY A 162 -7.95 -18.35 2.30
C GLY A 162 -6.86 -17.47 2.94
N CYS A 163 -6.41 -16.40 2.29
CA CYS A 163 -5.32 -15.55 2.80
C CYS A 163 -5.63 -14.98 4.19
N ALA A 164 -4.65 -14.95 5.08
CA ALA A 164 -4.76 -14.52 6.47
C ALA A 164 -5.13 -13.03 6.63
N GLY A 165 -4.80 -12.20 5.65
CA GLY A 165 -5.20 -10.79 5.58
C GLY A 165 -5.12 -10.25 4.16
N ILE A 166 -5.57 -9.00 3.96
CA ILE A 166 -5.68 -8.37 2.65
C ILE A 166 -4.99 -7.02 2.68
N MET A 167 -4.09 -6.78 1.74
CA MET A 167 -3.44 -5.49 1.55
C MET A 167 -4.14 -4.72 0.42
N ILE A 168 -4.73 -3.58 0.77
CA ILE A 168 -5.38 -2.66 -0.17
C ILE A 168 -4.42 -1.51 -0.46
N ALA A 169 -4.21 -1.21 -1.75
CA ALA A 169 -3.32 -0.14 -2.19
C ALA A 169 -4.09 0.91 -3.02
N ARG A 170 -4.07 0.80 -4.35
CA ARG A 170 -4.75 1.78 -5.23
C ARG A 170 -6.24 1.95 -4.96
N GLY A 171 -6.90 0.94 -4.38
CA GLY A 171 -8.31 1.01 -3.99
C GLY A 171 -8.59 2.07 -2.92
N SER A 172 -7.62 2.41 -2.06
CA SER A 172 -7.79 3.41 -1.00
C SER A 172 -7.50 4.85 -1.44
N HIS A 173 -7.00 5.06 -2.67
CA HIS A 173 -6.64 6.39 -3.16
C HIS A 173 -7.90 7.25 -3.36
N GLY A 174 -8.10 8.25 -2.49
CA GLY A 174 -9.31 9.08 -2.48
C GLY A 174 -10.54 8.35 -1.96
N ASP A 175 -10.33 7.17 -1.35
CA ASP A 175 -11.35 6.29 -0.78
C ASP A 175 -10.80 5.65 0.52
N PRO A 176 -10.39 6.44 1.54
CA PRO A 176 -9.88 5.89 2.79
C PRO A 176 -10.93 5.09 3.58
N TRP A 177 -12.22 5.32 3.34
CA TRP A 177 -13.31 4.56 3.99
C TRP A 177 -13.44 3.12 3.49
N ILE A 178 -12.76 2.74 2.39
CA ILE A 178 -12.70 1.33 1.95
C ILE A 178 -12.28 0.36 3.07
N PHE A 179 -11.47 0.81 4.03
CA PHE A 179 -11.04 -0.02 5.16
C PHE A 179 -12.19 -0.30 6.14
N ARG A 180 -13.04 0.69 6.49
CA ARG A 180 -14.22 0.47 7.33
C ARG A 180 -15.25 -0.41 6.62
N GLU A 181 -15.43 -0.21 5.32
CA GLU A 181 -16.32 -1.02 4.48
C GLU A 181 -15.86 -2.47 4.42
N THR A 182 -14.58 -2.68 4.10
CA THR A 182 -13.95 -4.00 4.06
C THR A 182 -14.05 -4.70 5.41
N ARG A 183 -13.84 -3.97 6.51
CA ARG A 183 -13.95 -4.55 7.86
C ARG A 183 -15.36 -5.05 8.14
N ALA A 184 -16.37 -4.22 7.92
CA ALA A 184 -17.77 -4.59 8.14
C ALA A 184 -18.17 -5.86 7.38
N VAL A 185 -17.87 -5.92 6.08
CA VAL A 185 -18.23 -7.06 5.23
C VAL A 185 -17.50 -8.35 5.65
N LEU A 186 -16.22 -8.24 6.04
CA LEU A 186 -15.47 -9.40 6.53
C LEU A 186 -15.92 -9.89 7.91
N ASP A 187 -16.51 -9.02 8.74
CA ASP A 187 -17.09 -9.35 10.04
C ASP A 187 -18.56 -9.81 9.92
N GLY A 188 -19.07 -10.00 8.69
CA GLY A 188 -20.43 -10.46 8.44
C GLY A 188 -21.50 -9.39 8.63
N SER A 189 -21.10 -8.12 8.76
CA SER A 189 -22.01 -6.98 8.85
C SER A 189 -22.23 -6.33 7.46
N PRO A 190 -23.38 -5.67 7.22
CA PRO A 190 -23.56 -4.87 6.02
C PRO A 190 -22.47 -3.79 5.92
N SER A 191 -22.00 -3.51 4.70
CA SER A 191 -21.08 -2.39 4.48
C SER A 191 -21.76 -1.09 4.90
N PRO A 192 -21.10 -0.20 5.68
CA PRO A 192 -21.60 1.15 5.89
C PRO A 192 -21.79 1.88 4.55
N PRO A 193 -22.70 2.86 4.50
CA PRO A 193 -22.83 3.70 3.33
C PRO A 193 -21.53 4.45 3.05
N LYS A 194 -21.28 4.67 1.75
CA LYS A 194 -20.22 5.57 1.31
C LYS A 194 -20.52 6.98 1.79
N PRO A 195 -19.49 7.78 2.11
CA PRO A 195 -19.69 9.19 2.36
C PRO A 195 -20.34 9.85 1.15
N ASP A 196 -21.30 10.73 1.43
CA ASP A 196 -21.83 11.67 0.44
C ASP A 196 -20.74 12.64 -0.02
N VAL A 197 -21.09 13.57 -0.92
CA VAL A 197 -20.09 14.49 -1.48
C VAL A 197 -19.55 15.41 -0.39
N LYS A 198 -20.40 15.94 0.49
CA LYS A 198 -19.99 16.79 1.61
C LYS A 198 -19.03 16.09 2.58
N GLU A 199 -19.38 14.91 3.08
CA GLU A 199 -18.53 14.12 3.98
C GLU A 199 -17.20 13.78 3.29
N ARG A 200 -17.25 13.38 2.01
CA ARG A 200 -16.04 13.10 1.21
C ARG A 200 -15.11 14.30 1.12
N LEU A 201 -15.63 15.49 0.82
CA LEU A 201 -14.83 16.70 0.70
C LEU A 201 -14.33 17.20 2.07
N SER A 202 -15.08 16.97 3.13
CA SER A 202 -14.62 17.19 4.51
C SER A 202 -13.40 16.31 4.83
N ILE A 203 -13.46 15.01 4.51
CA ILE A 203 -12.33 14.08 4.69
C ILE A 203 -11.13 14.50 3.83
N CYS A 204 -11.37 14.99 2.61
CA CYS A 204 -10.32 15.53 1.74
C CYS A 204 -9.60 16.73 2.39
N LEU A 205 -10.36 17.65 2.99
CA LEU A 205 -9.82 18.82 3.69
C LEU A 205 -9.04 18.41 4.94
N GLU A 206 -9.60 17.54 5.78
CA GLU A 206 -8.94 17.00 6.98
C GLU A 206 -7.61 16.32 6.62
N HIS A 207 -7.57 15.55 5.53
CA HIS A 207 -6.34 14.92 5.08
C HIS A 207 -5.27 15.95 4.63
N ALA A 208 -5.69 17.08 4.06
CA ALA A 208 -4.78 18.18 3.74
C ALA A 208 -4.25 18.89 5.00
N GLU A 209 -5.10 19.06 6.01
CA GLU A 209 -4.73 19.60 7.32
C GLU A 209 -3.70 18.70 8.03
N ASN A 210 -3.95 17.38 8.03
CA ASN A 210 -3.02 16.40 8.57
C ASN A 210 -1.67 16.40 7.83
N ALA A 211 -1.68 16.56 6.50
CA ALA A 211 -0.46 16.68 5.71
C ALA A 211 0.37 17.93 6.11
N ILE A 212 -0.28 19.05 6.43
CA ILE A 212 0.39 20.26 6.94
C ILE A 212 0.96 20.01 8.34
N ALA A 213 0.15 19.44 9.24
CA ALA A 213 0.57 19.14 10.61
C ALA A 213 1.83 18.25 10.63
N PHE A 214 1.92 17.29 9.69
CA PHE A 214 3.08 16.44 9.53
C PHE A 214 4.28 17.11 8.81
N GLY A 215 4.01 17.93 7.79
CA GLY A 215 5.01 18.42 6.82
C GLY A 215 5.87 19.61 7.26
N GLY A 216 5.57 20.24 8.39
CA GLY A 216 6.31 21.37 8.94
C GLY A 216 6.08 22.70 8.19
N ASP A 217 6.46 22.79 6.90
CA ASP A 217 6.16 23.94 6.03
C ASP A 217 4.77 23.75 5.38
N PRO A 218 3.77 24.59 5.72
CA PRO A 218 2.41 24.42 5.22
C PRO A 218 2.28 24.55 3.70
N GLN A 219 3.01 25.49 3.09
CA GLN A 219 2.95 25.69 1.65
C GLN A 219 3.56 24.50 0.92
N ARG A 220 4.72 24.03 1.40
CA ARG A 220 5.37 22.85 0.84
C ARG A 220 4.50 21.60 0.99
N ALA A 221 3.91 21.41 2.17
CA ALA A 221 3.03 20.29 2.45
C ALA A 221 1.85 20.24 1.46
N ILE A 222 1.17 21.35 1.22
CA ILE A 222 0.07 21.42 0.24
C ILE A 222 0.56 21.09 -1.17
N ILE A 223 1.69 21.66 -1.60
CA ILE A 223 2.26 21.40 -2.94
C ILE A 223 2.54 19.90 -3.14
N ASP A 224 3.16 19.25 -2.16
CA ASP A 224 3.46 17.82 -2.21
C ASP A 224 2.17 16.96 -2.13
N PHE A 225 1.12 17.49 -1.49
CA PHE A 225 -0.14 16.81 -1.26
C PHE A 225 -1.17 16.92 -2.41
N ARG A 226 -1.06 17.90 -3.33
CA ARG A 226 -1.98 18.15 -4.47
C ARG A 226 -2.49 16.90 -5.19
N LYS A 227 -1.62 15.92 -5.41
CA LYS A 227 -1.96 14.67 -6.08
C LYS A 227 -3.06 13.89 -5.35
N HIS A 228 -3.02 13.89 -4.01
CA HIS A 228 -3.97 13.20 -3.14
C HIS A 228 -5.34 13.89 -3.17
N LEU A 229 -5.36 15.23 -3.13
CA LEU A 229 -6.59 16.03 -3.30
C LEU A 229 -7.35 15.63 -4.57
N GLY A 230 -6.63 15.49 -5.68
CA GLY A 230 -7.19 15.10 -6.96
C GLY A 230 -7.79 13.67 -7.01
N TRP A 231 -7.53 12.81 -6.03
CA TRP A 231 -8.12 11.47 -5.99
C TRP A 231 -9.58 11.49 -5.52
N TYR A 232 -9.92 12.39 -4.59
CA TYR A 232 -11.28 12.52 -4.04
C TYR A 232 -12.32 13.00 -5.07
N THR A 233 -11.88 13.63 -6.16
CA THR A 233 -12.78 14.17 -7.18
C THR A 233 -13.30 13.12 -8.18
N LYS A 234 -12.80 11.88 -8.10
CA LYS A 234 -13.16 10.82 -9.04
C LYS A 234 -14.65 10.47 -8.90
N GLY A 235 -15.36 10.50 -10.02
CA GLY A 235 -16.79 10.17 -10.09
C GLY A 235 -17.74 11.30 -9.69
N LEU A 236 -17.22 12.46 -9.26
CA LEU A 236 -18.03 13.64 -8.98
C LEU A 236 -18.42 14.37 -10.29
N PRO A 237 -19.62 15.00 -10.35
CA PRO A 237 -19.97 15.95 -11.41
C PRO A 237 -18.87 17.01 -11.58
N ASP A 238 -18.43 17.27 -12.82
CA ASP A 238 -17.31 18.20 -13.09
C ASP A 238 -16.02 17.98 -12.28
N GLY A 239 -15.82 16.79 -11.72
CA GLY A 239 -14.67 16.47 -10.88
C GLY A 239 -13.33 16.58 -11.61
N ARG A 240 -13.32 16.56 -12.95
CA ARG A 240 -12.12 16.84 -13.77
C ARG A 240 -11.69 18.31 -13.65
N GLU A 241 -12.64 19.23 -13.66
CA GLU A 241 -12.37 20.66 -13.53
C GLU A 241 -11.88 20.96 -12.12
N LEU A 242 -12.61 20.49 -11.10
CA LEU A 242 -12.20 20.63 -9.69
C LEU A 242 -10.78 20.08 -9.48
N ARG A 243 -10.48 18.90 -10.03
CA ARG A 243 -9.13 18.32 -9.97
C ARG A 243 -8.08 19.25 -10.56
N THR A 244 -8.32 19.79 -11.76
CA THR A 244 -7.37 20.71 -12.42
C THR A 244 -7.06 21.92 -11.53
N LYS A 245 -8.08 22.50 -10.88
CA LYS A 245 -7.92 23.61 -9.94
C LYS A 245 -7.14 23.18 -8.69
N LEU A 246 -7.49 22.05 -8.07
CA LEU A 246 -6.78 21.49 -6.90
C LEU A 246 -5.31 21.16 -7.18
N PHE A 247 -4.94 20.81 -8.41
CA PHE A 247 -3.54 20.58 -8.79
C PHE A 247 -2.69 21.86 -8.86
N GLN A 248 -3.31 23.04 -8.77
CA GLN A 248 -2.64 24.33 -8.84
C GLN A 248 -2.54 25.03 -7.47
N THR A 249 -3.25 24.54 -6.44
CA THR A 249 -3.38 25.23 -5.15
C THR A 249 -2.08 25.27 -4.36
N THR A 250 -1.73 26.41 -3.79
CA THR A 250 -0.50 26.56 -2.97
C THR A 250 -0.77 26.66 -1.47
N SER A 251 -2.03 26.78 -1.06
CA SER A 251 -2.41 27.00 0.33
C SER A 251 -3.64 26.19 0.72
N LEU A 252 -3.81 25.93 2.03
CA LEU A 252 -5.00 25.28 2.57
C LEU A 252 -6.25 26.12 2.34
N SER A 253 -6.14 27.45 2.42
CA SER A 253 -7.25 28.37 2.16
C SER A 253 -7.78 28.27 0.73
N GLU A 254 -6.89 28.11 -0.26
CA GLU A 254 -7.31 27.88 -1.66
C GLU A 254 -8.01 26.53 -1.82
N VAL A 255 -7.50 25.47 -1.17
CA VAL A 255 -8.16 24.15 -1.17
C VAL A 255 -9.56 24.29 -0.59
N LYS A 256 -9.69 24.88 0.60
CA LYS A 256 -10.97 25.09 1.27
C LYS A 256 -11.96 25.86 0.40
N ALA A 257 -11.55 26.99 -0.17
CA ALA A 257 -12.40 27.79 -1.05
C ALA A 257 -12.90 26.99 -2.26
N LEU A 258 -12.02 26.23 -2.92
CA LEU A 258 -12.42 25.40 -4.07
C LEU A 258 -13.42 24.30 -3.70
N LEU A 259 -13.28 23.69 -2.52
CA LEU A 259 -14.20 22.67 -2.05
C LEU A 259 -15.56 23.28 -1.66
N GLU A 260 -15.56 24.44 -1.01
CA GLU A 260 -16.78 25.20 -0.66
C GLU A 260 -17.54 25.66 -1.90
N ASP A 261 -16.85 26.27 -2.87
CA ASP A 261 -17.43 26.68 -4.16
C ASP A 261 -18.06 25.49 -4.90
N TYR A 262 -17.39 24.33 -4.88
CA TYR A 262 -17.91 23.12 -5.49
C TYR A 262 -19.21 22.65 -4.83
N LEU A 263 -19.25 22.64 -3.49
CA LEU A 263 -20.45 22.26 -2.74
C LEU A 263 -21.61 23.22 -2.99
N GLN A 264 -21.37 24.53 -3.11
CA GLN A 264 -22.45 25.49 -3.40
C GLN A 264 -23.12 25.24 -4.76
N VAL A 265 -22.37 24.75 -5.75
CA VAL A 265 -22.90 24.45 -7.09
C VAL A 265 -23.64 23.11 -7.13
N TYR A 266 -23.11 22.09 -6.47
CA TYR A 266 -23.53 20.69 -6.64
C TYR A 266 -24.32 20.10 -5.47
N GLU A 267 -24.24 20.71 -4.30
CA GLU A 267 -25.08 20.45 -3.13
C GLU A 267 -25.55 21.78 -2.53
N PRO A 268 -26.35 22.58 -3.28
CA PRO A 268 -26.94 23.77 -2.70
C PRO A 268 -27.72 23.36 -1.46
N ALA A 269 -27.48 24.05 -0.34
CA ALA A 269 -28.23 23.80 0.89
C ALA A 269 -29.73 23.80 0.55
N ASP A 270 -30.45 22.76 0.98
CA ASP A 270 -31.90 22.62 0.75
C ASP A 270 -32.59 23.97 0.95
N SER A 271 -33.14 24.51 -0.15
CA SER A 271 -34.06 25.65 -0.16
C SER A 271 -35.45 25.25 0.32
#